data_AF-A0A1W9WSX8-F1
#
_entry.id   AF-A0A1W9WSX8-F1
#
_cell.length_a   1.000
_cell.length_b   1.000
_cell.length_c   1.000
_cell.angle_alpha   90.00
_cell.angle_beta   90.00
_cell.angle_gamma   90.00
#
_symmetry.space_group_name_H-M   'P 1'
#
loop_
_entity.id
_entity.type
_entity.pdbx_description
1 polymer ?
#
loop_
_entity_poly.entity_id
_entity_poly.type
_entity_poly.pdbx_seq_one_letter_code
_entity_poly.pdbx_strand_id
1 'polypeptide(L)' 'MTKKLIAAIQWGLKLQMADSGSHWSYEGESGPGYWHCLSEDYALCSRGQQQAPIDITESIKADLPPLMFDYRSHC' A
#
# COMPACT_ATOMS: atom_id res chain seq x y z
N MET A 1 29.01 45.28 20.47
CA MET A 1 27.71 45.98 20.50
C MET A 1 27.19 45.91 19.07
N THR A 2 26.12 45.22 18.66
CA THR A 2 24.78 44.90 19.20
C THR A 2 24.37 43.54 18.60
N LYS A 3 24.26 42.47 19.39
CA LYS A 3 22.97 41.85 19.78
C LYS A 3 21.86 41.97 18.72
N LYS A 4 21.60 40.88 17.97
CA LYS A 4 20.42 39.98 18.09
C LYS A 4 19.81 39.54 16.74
N LEU A 5 19.59 38.21 16.65
CA LEU A 5 18.49 37.49 15.97
C LEU A 5 18.57 37.53 14.43
N ILE A 6 18.66 36.41 13.70
CA ILE A 6 17.70 35.29 13.69
C ILE A 6 18.47 33.98 13.42
N ALA A 7 18.64 33.19 14.47
CA ALA A 7 18.78 31.75 14.36
C ALA A 7 17.43 31.19 14.82
N ALA A 8 16.59 30.70 13.91
CA ALA A 8 15.47 29.78 14.18
C ALA A 8 14.53 29.58 12.97
N ILE A 9 15.01 29.00 11.86
CA ILE A 9 14.09 28.31 10.90
C ILE A 9 14.73 27.04 10.32
N GLN A 10 15.67 26.39 11.02
CA GLN A 10 16.27 25.14 10.51
C GLN A 10 16.29 23.96 11.48
N TRP A 11 15.71 24.05 12.68
CA TRP A 11 15.54 22.87 13.54
C TRP A 11 14.11 22.75 14.05
N GLY A 12 13.37 21.81 13.44
CA GLY A 12 12.48 20.97 14.24
C GLY A 12 10.98 21.05 14.02
N LEU A 13 10.47 21.52 12.87
CA LEU A 13 9.09 21.14 12.50
C LEU A 13 9.13 19.86 11.66
N LYS A 14 9.34 18.73 12.34
CA LYS A 14 8.87 17.46 11.81
C LYS A 14 7.35 17.55 11.83
N LEU A 15 6.73 17.90 10.70
CA LEU A 15 5.34 17.51 10.49
C LEU A 15 5.33 15.98 10.54
N GLN A 16 5.00 15.43 11.69
CA GLN A 16 4.55 14.05 11.79
C GLN A 16 3.16 14.03 11.19
N MET A 17 3.07 13.78 9.87
CA MET A 17 1.88 13.14 9.35
C MET A 17 1.78 11.83 10.12
N ALA A 18 0.71 11.68 10.89
CA ALA A 18 0.45 10.44 11.59
C ALA A 18 0.45 9.33 10.53
N ASP A 19 1.44 8.45 10.59
CA ASP A 19 1.43 7.19 9.85
C ASP A 19 0.40 6.30 10.52
N SER A 20 -0.87 6.59 10.28
CA SER A 20 -1.98 5.74 10.65
C SER A 20 -2.17 4.61 9.64
N GLY A 21 -1.10 4.20 8.94
CA GLY A 21 -1.07 3.23 7.84
C GLY A 21 -2.18 3.54 6.85
N SER A 22 -1.93 4.43 5.89
CA SER A 22 -2.92 5.07 5.01
C SER A 22 -4.20 4.25 4.84
N HIS A 23 -5.19 4.58 5.67
CA HIS A 23 -6.34 3.71 5.89
C HIS A 23 -7.08 3.47 4.58
N TRP A 24 -7.16 2.20 4.19
CA TRP A 24 -7.88 1.77 3.01
C TRP A 24 -9.26 1.24 3.41
N SER A 25 -10.20 1.30 2.48
CA SER A 25 -11.49 0.65 2.60
C SER A 25 -11.95 0.14 1.23
N TYR A 26 -13.15 -0.40 1.16
CA TYR A 26 -13.77 -0.77 -0.11
C TYR A 26 -14.70 0.31 -0.68
N GLU A 27 -14.88 1.43 0.03
CA GLU A 27 -15.88 2.44 -0.29
C GLU A 27 -15.31 3.87 -0.18
N GLY A 28 -15.94 4.83 -0.86
CA GLY A 28 -15.58 6.25 -0.74
C GLY A 28 -14.14 6.58 -1.16
N GLU A 29 -13.57 7.62 -0.54
CA GLU A 29 -12.29 8.22 -0.92
C GLU A 29 -11.06 7.38 -0.55
N SER A 30 -11.23 6.36 0.30
CA SER A 30 -10.22 5.33 0.58
C SER A 30 -10.47 4.00 -0.13
N GLY A 31 -11.42 4.00 -1.09
CA GLY A 31 -11.81 2.83 -1.87
C GLY A 31 -10.79 2.37 -2.93
N PRO A 32 -11.05 1.24 -3.61
CA PRO A 32 -10.10 0.60 -4.53
C PRO A 32 -9.65 1.49 -5.69
N GLY A 33 -10.52 2.39 -6.16
CA GLY A 33 -10.18 3.37 -7.19
C GLY A 33 -9.07 4.35 -6.77
N TYR A 34 -8.81 4.49 -5.46
CA TYR A 34 -7.90 5.49 -4.89
C TYR A 34 -6.77 4.91 -4.04
N TRP A 35 -6.65 3.57 -3.89
CA TRP A 35 -5.61 2.97 -3.04
C TRP A 35 -4.19 3.45 -3.39
N HIS A 36 -3.90 3.65 -4.67
CA HIS A 36 -2.61 4.17 -5.15
C HIS A 36 -2.29 5.61 -4.71
N CYS A 37 -3.28 6.38 -4.27
CA CYS A 37 -3.12 7.75 -3.76
C CYS A 37 -2.91 7.79 -2.23
N LEU A 38 -3.20 6.70 -1.54
CA LEU A 38 -3.16 6.65 -0.07
C LEU A 38 -1.71 6.61 0.45
N SER A 39 -0.82 5.91 -0.25
CA SER A 39 0.60 5.81 0.08
C SER A 39 1.44 5.59 -1.18
N GLU A 40 2.68 6.06 -1.18
CA GLU A 40 3.66 5.77 -2.25
C GLU A 40 3.89 4.26 -2.41
N ASP A 41 3.83 3.50 -1.31
CA ASP A 41 3.98 2.03 -1.31
C ASP A 41 2.86 1.32 -2.08
N TYR A 42 1.72 1.99 -2.28
CA TYR A 42 0.54 1.41 -2.95
C TYR A 42 0.48 1.76 -4.45
N ALA A 43 1.55 2.34 -5.01
CA ALA A 43 1.60 2.75 -6.40
C ALA A 43 1.27 1.62 -7.41
N LEU A 44 1.53 0.36 -7.05
CA LEU A 44 1.21 -0.80 -7.88
C LEU A 44 -0.29 -1.07 -8.02
N CYS A 45 -1.14 -0.59 -7.09
CA CYS A 45 -2.59 -0.77 -7.18
C CYS A 45 -3.20 -0.09 -8.43
N SER A 46 -2.53 0.91 -9.00
CA SER A 46 -2.95 1.56 -10.25
C SER A 46 -2.05 1.22 -11.44
N ARG A 47 -0.72 1.18 -11.25
CA ARG A 47 0.23 1.02 -12.36
C ARG A 47 0.71 -0.42 -12.57
N GLY A 48 0.39 -1.33 -11.67
CA GLY A 48 0.74 -2.75 -11.78
C GLY A 48 -0.02 -3.42 -12.93
N GLN A 49 0.66 -4.33 -13.64
CA GLN A 49 0.08 -5.05 -14.79
C GLN A 49 -0.31 -6.50 -14.45
N GLN A 50 -0.04 -6.93 -13.22
CA GLN A 50 -0.25 -8.30 -12.73
C GLN A 50 -1.01 -8.26 -11.39
N GLN A 51 -2.12 -7.53 -11.35
CA GLN A 51 -2.97 -7.39 -10.16
C GLN A 51 -4.04 -8.49 -10.13
N ALA A 52 -4.59 -8.72 -8.95
CA ALA A 52 -5.71 -9.63 -8.71
C ALA A 52 -6.85 -8.88 -7.98
N PRO A 53 -8.10 -9.34 -8.07
CA PRO A 53 -8.57 -10.49 -8.87
C PRO A 53 -8.60 -10.20 -10.38
N ILE A 54 -8.72 -11.26 -11.18
CA ILE A 54 -9.01 -11.19 -12.63
C ILE A 54 -10.27 -12.00 -12.94
N ASP A 55 -10.93 -11.65 -14.03
CA ASP A 55 -11.99 -12.48 -14.61
C ASP A 55 -11.35 -13.59 -15.46
N ILE A 56 -11.67 -14.86 -15.15
CA ILE A 56 -11.11 -16.03 -15.84
C ILE A 56 -12.11 -16.47 -16.90
N THR A 57 -11.97 -15.94 -18.10
CA THR A 57 -12.85 -16.22 -19.24
C THR A 57 -12.33 -17.33 -20.15
N GLU A 58 -11.00 -17.45 -20.25
CA GLU A 58 -10.30 -18.45 -21.05
C GLU A 58 -9.15 -19.08 -20.27
N SER A 59 -8.75 -20.29 -20.65
CA SER A 59 -7.64 -21.00 -20.01
C SER A 59 -6.92 -21.90 -21.00
N ILE A 60 -5.66 -22.21 -20.69
CA ILE A 60 -4.85 -23.18 -21.43
C ILE A 60 -4.75 -24.43 -20.55
N LYS A 61 -5.04 -25.59 -21.13
CA LYS A 61 -4.84 -26.87 -20.43
C LYS A 61 -3.34 -27.07 -20.19
N ALA A 62 -2.95 -27.13 -18.92
CA ALA A 62 -1.58 -27.43 -18.51
C ALA A 62 -1.54 -28.74 -17.73
N ASP A 63 -0.43 -29.46 -17.84
CA ASP A 63 -0.13 -30.60 -16.97
C ASP A 63 0.49 -30.07 -15.67
N LEU A 64 -0.37 -29.80 -14.68
CA LEU A 64 0.03 -29.24 -13.40
C LEU A 64 0.28 -30.36 -12.38
N PRO A 65 1.36 -30.28 -11.58
CA PRO A 65 1.57 -31.25 -10.50
C PRO A 65 0.44 -31.15 -9.47
N PRO A 66 0.10 -32.25 -8.77
CA PRO A 66 -0.89 -32.22 -7.72
C PRO A 66 -0.45 -31.29 -6.58
N LEU A 67 -1.36 -30.45 -6.09
CA LEU A 67 -1.12 -29.63 -4.91
C LEU A 67 -1.23 -30.51 -3.66
N MET A 68 -0.12 -30.70 -2.96
CA MET A 68 -0.09 -31.49 -1.71
C MET A 68 -0.52 -30.62 -0.53
N PHE A 69 -1.57 -31.03 0.16
CA PHE A 69 -2.06 -30.34 1.36
C PHE A 69 -1.62 -31.10 2.62
N ASP A 70 -0.62 -30.58 3.35
CA ASP A 70 -0.24 -31.02 4.70
C ASP A 70 -0.60 -29.92 5.72
N TYR A 71 -1.89 -29.60 5.81
CA TYR A 71 -2.36 -28.63 6.79
C TYR A 71 -2.40 -29.28 8.18
N ARG A 72 -1.81 -28.61 9.16
CA ARG A 72 -1.88 -29.00 10.58
C ARG A 72 -2.63 -27.93 11.34
N SER A 73 -3.69 -28.34 12.02
CA SER A 73 -4.30 -27.50 13.06
C SER A 73 -3.32 -27.43 14.22
N HIS A 74 -2.77 -26.25 14.47
CA HIS A 74 -2.10 -25.97 15.73
C HIS A 74 -3.22 -25.60 16.72
N CYS A 75 -3.47 -26.47 17.71
CA CYS A 75 -4.26 -26.14 18.90
C CYS A 75 -3.31 -25.76 20.04
#